data_AF-A0A5N4DS24-F1
#
_entry.id   AF-A0A5N4DS24-F1
#
_cell.length_a   1.000
_cell.length_b   1.000
_cell.length_c   1.000
_cell.angle_alpha   90.00
_cell.angle_beta   90.00
_cell.angle_gamma   90.00
#
_symmetry.space_group_name_H-M   'P 1'
#
loop_
_entity.id
_entity.type
_entity.pdbx_description
1 polymer ?
#
loop_
_entity_poly.entity_id
_entity_poly.type
_entity_poly.pdbx_seq_one_letter_code
_entity_poly.pdbx_strand_id
1 'polypeptide(L)'
;MILGDLGEPEKPPFDAPGTFLPNPVSGVWCSQDPVTGQMLSDFFTIRKEKIKLQFSEDCLYLNIYTPADLTKRSSLPVMVWIHGGRLVMGGASTYDGLALSAHENVVVVTIQYRLGIWGFFSTGDEHSQGNWGHLDQVAALHWVQKNIAHFGGDPGSVTIFGESAGGESVSVLVLSPLAKNLFHRAISESGVAFTAGLVQKDMKAAMKKIAVLAGCKTITSAVLVHCLRQKTEDELLEVSLKMNFFGPDSFSDTKEVKNRAFLPTVVDGVLLLKMPEEILAEQDFNTVPYIVGINKQEFGWIIPTVRK
;
A
#
# COMPACT_ATOMS: atom_id res chain seq x y z
N MET A 1 20.14 0.92 7.27
CA MET A 1 18.68 0.77 7.43
C MET A 1 18.32 1.30 8.80
N ILE A 2 17.45 2.30 8.86
CA ILE A 2 16.88 2.81 10.11
C ILE A 2 15.38 2.60 10.04
N LEU A 3 14.78 2.12 11.13
CA LEU A 3 13.33 1.88 11.25
C LEU A 3 12.64 3.13 11.80
N GLY A 4 11.57 3.56 11.15
CA GLY A 4 10.65 4.58 11.66
C GLY A 4 9.29 3.96 11.98
N ASP A 5 8.67 4.41 13.07
CA ASP A 5 7.31 4.06 13.52
C ASP A 5 6.32 5.17 13.12
N LEU A 6 5.15 4.79 12.61
CA LEU A 6 4.09 5.70 12.16
C LEU A 6 3.03 5.99 13.25
N GLY A 7 3.01 5.27 14.38
CA GLY A 7 2.08 5.47 15.50
C GLY A 7 0.66 4.88 15.32
N GLU A 8 -0.12 4.80 16.42
CA GLU A 8 -1.43 4.13 16.48
C GLU A 8 -2.58 4.83 15.70
N PRO A 9 -3.62 4.08 15.24
CA PRO A 9 -4.55 4.50 14.19
C PRO A 9 -5.87 5.16 14.67
N GLU A 10 -6.09 5.38 15.98
CA GLU A 10 -7.39 5.89 16.48
C GLU A 10 -7.48 7.41 16.68
N LYS A 11 -6.47 8.19 16.28
CA LYS A 11 -6.52 9.67 16.32
C LYS A 11 -5.94 10.27 15.04
N PRO A 12 -6.41 11.47 14.62
CA PRO A 12 -5.74 12.23 13.57
C PRO A 12 -4.24 12.36 13.96
N PRO A 13 -3.30 12.06 13.05
CA PRO A 13 -1.92 11.78 13.41
C PRO A 13 -1.18 13.10 13.67
N PHE A 14 -1.31 13.64 14.87
CA PHE A 14 -0.48 14.74 15.31
C PHE A 14 -0.01 14.45 16.75
N ASP A 15 1.33 14.36 16.88
CA ASP A 15 2.11 14.46 18.12
C ASP A 15 2.53 13.17 18.87
N ALA A 16 3.03 12.15 18.17
CA ALA A 16 3.94 11.17 18.79
C ALA A 16 5.38 11.34 18.25
N PRO A 17 6.39 11.56 19.12
CA PRO A 17 7.79 11.42 18.73
C PRO A 17 8.08 9.93 18.52
N GLY A 18 8.47 9.54 17.30
CA GLY A 18 8.73 8.14 16.95
C GLY A 18 9.76 7.49 17.88
N THR A 19 9.45 6.29 18.35
CA THR A 19 10.36 5.45 19.14
C THR A 19 11.38 4.77 18.23
N PHE A 20 12.67 5.08 18.42
CA PHE A 20 13.75 4.45 17.67
C PHE A 20 14.09 3.09 18.27
N LEU A 21 13.83 2.01 17.53
CA LEU A 21 14.24 0.67 17.95
C LEU A 21 15.70 0.42 17.50
N PRO A 22 16.63 0.14 18.44
CA PRO A 22 18.05 -0.05 18.15
C PRO A 22 18.35 -1.37 17.40
N ASN A 23 17.36 -2.25 17.28
CA ASN A 23 17.36 -3.35 16.34
C ASN A 23 16.26 -3.06 15.32
N PRO A 24 16.55 -3.02 14.01
CA PRO A 24 15.47 -3.02 13.03
C PRO A 24 14.67 -4.29 13.30
N VAL A 25 13.40 -4.15 13.64
CA VAL A 25 12.45 -5.25 13.49
C VAL A 25 12.29 -5.45 11.98
N SER A 26 13.34 -5.98 11.37
CA SER A 26 13.43 -6.27 9.95
C SER A 26 12.46 -7.40 9.67
N GLY A 27 11.22 -7.07 9.32
CA GLY A 27 10.31 -8.00 8.68
C GLY A 27 9.01 -8.33 9.40
N VAL A 28 8.49 -7.43 10.25
CA VAL A 28 7.05 -7.49 10.57
C VAL A 28 6.28 -6.86 9.42
N TRP A 29 5.49 -7.68 8.73
CA TRP A 29 4.61 -7.28 7.65
C TRP A 29 3.18 -7.16 8.17
N CYS A 30 2.37 -6.38 7.47
CA CYS A 30 0.95 -6.32 7.76
C CYS A 30 0.28 -7.67 7.52
N SER A 31 -0.72 -7.97 8.35
CA SER A 31 -1.53 -9.19 8.30
C SER A 31 -1.98 -9.51 6.87
N GLN A 32 -1.58 -10.69 6.39
CA GLN A 32 -1.83 -11.20 5.04
C GLN A 32 -1.57 -12.71 5.01
N ASP A 33 -1.85 -13.37 3.88
CA ASP A 33 -1.51 -14.80 3.70
C ASP A 33 0.00 -15.03 3.87
N PRO A 34 0.45 -15.73 4.93
CA PRO A 34 1.87 -15.89 5.22
C PRO A 34 2.58 -16.79 4.19
N VAL A 35 1.87 -17.74 3.58
CA VAL A 35 2.47 -18.66 2.59
C VAL A 35 2.70 -17.92 1.29
N THR A 36 1.66 -17.25 0.77
CA THR A 36 1.78 -16.49 -0.48
C THR A 36 2.68 -15.27 -0.30
N GLY A 37 2.60 -14.58 0.85
CA GLY A 37 3.47 -13.46 1.18
C GLY A 37 4.95 -13.84 1.20
N GLN A 38 5.31 -14.95 1.86
CA GLN A 38 6.70 -15.46 1.85
C GLN A 38 7.13 -15.89 0.45
N MET A 39 6.27 -16.57 -0.31
CA MET A 39 6.57 -16.99 -1.69
C MET A 39 6.89 -15.78 -2.58
N LEU A 40 6.09 -14.71 -2.53
CA LEU A 40 6.35 -13.50 -3.30
C LEU A 40 7.60 -12.77 -2.81
N SER A 41 7.82 -12.68 -1.50
CA SER A 41 9.04 -12.11 -0.95
C SER A 41 10.28 -12.83 -1.51
N ASP A 42 10.28 -14.15 -1.50
CA ASP A 42 11.37 -14.98 -2.01
C ASP A 42 11.58 -14.81 -3.52
N PHE A 43 10.51 -14.49 -4.26
CA PHE A 43 10.56 -14.28 -5.70
C PHE A 43 11.11 -12.90 -6.08
N PHE A 44 10.73 -11.85 -5.34
CA PHE A 44 11.11 -10.46 -5.64
C PHE A 44 12.37 -9.98 -4.94
N THR A 45 12.74 -10.57 -3.81
CA THR A 45 13.92 -10.12 -3.05
C THR A 45 15.20 -10.36 -3.83
N ILE A 46 16.07 -9.35 -3.81
CA ILE A 46 17.45 -9.46 -4.31
C ILE A 46 18.44 -9.88 -3.21
N ARG A 47 17.95 -10.09 -1.98
CA ARG A 47 18.78 -10.50 -0.85
C ARG A 47 19.22 -11.95 -1.01
N LYS A 48 20.48 -12.23 -0.67
CA LYS A 48 21.03 -13.59 -0.70
C LYS A 48 20.43 -14.50 0.37
N GLU A 49 20.07 -13.93 1.52
CA GLU A 49 19.51 -14.66 2.65
C GLU A 49 17.99 -14.57 2.64
N LYS A 50 17.32 -15.72 2.77
CA LYS A 50 15.88 -15.79 2.96
C LYS A 50 15.56 -15.47 4.41
N ILE A 51 14.73 -14.45 4.60
CA ILE A 51 14.26 -14.04 5.93
C ILE A 51 12.87 -14.62 6.12
N LYS A 52 12.68 -15.35 7.22
CA LYS A 52 11.34 -15.77 7.64
C LYS A 52 10.57 -14.53 8.09
N LEU A 53 9.51 -14.22 7.38
CA LEU A 53 8.68 -13.05 7.66
C LEU A 53 7.78 -13.28 8.87
N GLN A 54 7.56 -12.22 9.63
CA GLN A 54 6.57 -12.17 10.70
C GLN A 54 5.40 -11.29 10.24
N PHE A 55 4.21 -11.57 10.74
CA PHE A 55 2.99 -10.86 10.36
C PHE A 55 2.29 -10.37 11.62
N SER A 56 1.76 -9.15 11.57
CA SER A 56 1.09 -8.48 12.69
C SER A 56 0.19 -7.37 12.17
N GLU A 57 -0.86 -7.03 12.92
CA GLU A 57 -1.61 -5.78 12.70
C GLU A 57 -0.78 -4.53 13.07
N ASP A 58 0.15 -4.68 14.02
CA ASP A 58 1.20 -3.69 14.31
C ASP A 58 2.33 -3.84 13.29
N CYS A 59 2.17 -3.18 12.15
CA CYS A 59 3.06 -3.31 10.99
C CYS A 59 3.44 -1.98 10.34
N LEU A 60 2.99 -0.84 10.85
CA LEU A 60 3.13 0.47 10.21
C LEU A 60 4.52 1.06 10.42
N TYR A 61 5.50 0.45 9.76
CA TYR A 61 6.90 0.82 9.79
C TYR A 61 7.42 1.25 8.41
N LEU A 62 8.53 2.00 8.41
CA LEU A 62 9.28 2.32 7.20
C LEU A 62 10.78 2.05 7.37
N ASN A 63 11.45 1.79 6.26
CA ASN A 63 12.90 1.59 6.20
C ASN A 63 13.56 2.75 5.47
N ILE A 64 14.66 3.26 6.03
CA ILE A 64 15.44 4.34 5.43
C ILE A 64 16.82 3.83 5.02
N TYR A 65 17.17 4.10 3.77
CA TYR A 65 18.48 3.86 3.19
C TYR A 65 19.06 5.22 2.79
N THR A 66 20.25 5.51 3.29
CA THR A 66 20.94 6.78 3.05
C THR A 66 22.42 6.50 2.83
N PRO A 67 23.13 7.28 1.98
CA PRO A 67 24.56 7.10 1.76
C PRO A 67 25.35 7.24 3.07
N ALA A 68 26.47 6.53 3.20
CA ALA A 68 27.26 6.55 4.45
C ALA A 68 27.97 7.91 4.71
N ASP A 69 28.31 8.64 3.64
CA ASP A 69 29.04 9.91 3.73
C ASP A 69 28.10 11.12 3.78
N LEU A 70 27.23 11.14 4.80
CA LEU A 70 26.40 12.32 5.07
C LEU A 70 27.23 13.39 5.75
N THR A 71 27.69 14.38 4.99
CA THR A 71 28.10 15.65 5.61
C THR A 71 26.87 16.31 6.24
N LYS A 72 27.04 17.10 7.30
CA LYS A 72 25.94 17.85 7.97
C LYS A 72 25.16 18.82 7.05
N ARG A 73 25.51 18.91 5.76
CA ARG A 73 24.87 19.75 4.73
C ARG A 73 24.20 18.96 3.62
N SER A 74 24.20 17.62 3.69
CA SER A 74 23.57 16.80 2.65
C SER A 74 22.05 17.00 2.66
N SER A 75 21.52 17.56 1.57
CA SER A 75 20.10 17.79 1.29
C SER A 75 19.77 17.02 0.01
N LEU A 76 19.70 15.69 0.13
CA LEU A 76 19.61 14.78 -1.00
C LEU A 76 18.16 14.58 -1.45
N PRO A 77 17.90 14.35 -2.76
CA PRO A 77 16.58 13.91 -3.20
C PRO A 77 16.12 12.65 -2.45
N VAL A 78 14.83 12.59 -2.17
CA VAL A 78 14.19 11.48 -1.45
C VAL A 78 13.33 10.69 -2.42
N MET A 79 13.45 9.37 -2.43
CA MET A 79 12.60 8.46 -3.20
C MET A 79 11.83 7.55 -2.24
N VAL A 80 10.50 7.63 -2.27
CA VAL A 80 9.61 6.85 -1.40
C VAL A 80 8.95 5.73 -2.21
N TRP A 81 9.34 4.49 -1.91
CA TRP A 81 8.85 3.28 -2.56
C TRP A 81 7.57 2.77 -1.91
N ILE A 82 6.53 2.59 -2.73
CA ILE A 82 5.26 1.97 -2.37
C ILE A 82 5.19 0.61 -3.06
N HIS A 83 5.18 -0.46 -2.26
CA HIS A 83 5.19 -1.82 -2.81
C HIS A 83 3.86 -2.22 -3.44
N GLY A 84 3.93 -3.11 -4.44
CA GLY A 84 2.77 -3.76 -5.05
C GLY A 84 2.23 -4.93 -4.23
N GLY A 85 1.42 -5.77 -4.89
CA GLY A 85 0.78 -6.95 -4.28
C GLY A 85 -0.75 -6.89 -4.18
N ARG A 86 -1.40 -6.29 -5.19
CA ARG A 86 -2.88 -6.23 -5.31
C ARG A 86 -3.60 -5.59 -4.12
N LEU A 87 -2.91 -4.75 -3.34
CA LEU A 87 -3.42 -4.17 -2.08
C LEU A 87 -3.78 -5.20 -1.00
N VAL A 88 -3.43 -6.48 -1.19
CA VAL A 88 -3.75 -7.58 -0.24
C VAL A 88 -2.52 -8.31 0.29
N MET A 89 -1.34 -8.06 -0.28
CA MET A 89 -0.08 -8.64 0.15
C MET A 89 1.11 -7.76 -0.23
N GLY A 90 2.29 -8.13 0.25
CA GLY A 90 3.57 -7.46 0.00
C GLY A 90 4.18 -6.87 1.26
N GLY A 91 5.41 -6.38 1.13
CA GLY A 91 6.06 -5.68 2.22
C GLY A 91 7.33 -4.92 1.83
N ALA A 92 7.51 -3.76 2.46
CA ALA A 92 8.62 -2.82 2.40
C ALA A 92 9.98 -3.49 2.57
N SER A 93 10.10 -4.50 3.45
CA SER A 93 11.38 -5.15 3.72
C SER A 93 11.83 -6.11 2.61
N THR A 94 10.96 -6.44 1.64
CA THR A 94 11.33 -7.17 0.42
C THR A 94 12.33 -6.38 -0.41
N TYR A 95 12.17 -5.05 -0.41
CA TYR A 95 12.87 -4.15 -1.31
C TYR A 95 14.09 -3.54 -0.61
N ASP A 96 15.27 -3.87 -1.13
CA ASP A 96 16.53 -3.34 -0.66
C ASP A 96 16.89 -2.05 -1.42
N GLY A 97 16.73 -0.91 -0.74
CA GLY A 97 17.05 0.41 -1.28
C GLY A 97 18.54 0.75 -1.28
N LEU A 98 19.42 -0.12 -0.79
CA LEU A 98 20.84 0.16 -0.62
C LEU A 98 21.54 0.50 -1.93
N ALA A 99 21.32 -0.30 -2.98
CA ALA A 99 21.99 -0.11 -4.27
C ALA A 99 21.61 1.25 -4.89
N LEU A 100 20.31 1.56 -4.93
CA LEU A 100 19.82 2.83 -5.47
C LEU A 100 20.35 4.02 -4.66
N SER A 101 20.30 3.93 -3.33
CA SER A 101 20.80 4.98 -2.45
C SER A 101 22.30 5.23 -2.66
N ALA A 102 23.11 4.16 -2.73
CA ALA A 102 24.56 4.26 -2.85
C ALA A 102 25.02 4.73 -4.24
N HIS A 103 24.39 4.26 -5.32
CA HIS A 103 24.81 4.58 -6.69
C HIS A 103 24.30 5.92 -7.18
N GLU A 104 23.07 6.31 -6.82
CA GLU A 104 22.44 7.53 -7.33
C GLU A 104 22.49 8.69 -6.32
N ASN A 105 23.09 8.48 -5.15
CA ASN A 105 23.23 9.49 -4.09
C ASN A 105 21.87 10.11 -3.67
N VAL A 106 20.90 9.23 -3.38
CA VAL A 106 19.54 9.58 -2.94
C VAL A 106 19.21 8.91 -1.61
N VAL A 107 18.28 9.49 -0.87
CA VAL A 107 17.67 8.82 0.28
C VAL A 107 16.50 7.98 -0.21
N VAL A 108 16.49 6.68 0.08
CA VAL A 108 15.39 5.78 -0.27
C VAL A 108 14.60 5.44 0.98
N VAL A 109 13.28 5.58 0.91
CA VAL A 109 12.34 5.20 1.98
C VAL A 109 11.42 4.12 1.44
N THR A 110 11.36 2.94 2.06
CA THR A 110 10.35 1.92 1.72
C THR A 110 9.31 1.86 2.84
N ILE A 111 8.02 1.95 2.49
CA ILE A 111 6.94 2.09 3.47
C ILE A 111 6.05 0.85 3.53
N GLN A 112 5.60 0.47 4.72
CA GLN A 112 4.48 -0.44 4.93
C GLN A 112 3.15 0.32 4.92
N TYR A 113 2.09 -0.37 4.55
CA TYR A 113 0.71 0.08 4.70
C TYR A 113 -0.21 -1.14 4.95
N ARG A 114 -1.37 -0.95 5.59
CA ARG A 114 -2.33 -2.04 5.81
C ARG A 114 -2.85 -2.59 4.50
N LEU A 115 -3.11 -3.90 4.49
CA LEU A 115 -3.47 -4.67 3.30
C LEU A 115 -4.82 -5.38 3.52
N GLY A 116 -5.43 -5.84 2.44
CA GLY A 116 -6.59 -6.73 2.51
C GLY A 116 -7.76 -6.11 3.27
N ILE A 117 -8.42 -6.93 4.09
CA ILE A 117 -9.60 -6.50 4.87
C ILE A 117 -9.22 -5.35 5.83
N TRP A 118 -8.02 -5.39 6.42
CA TRP A 118 -7.54 -4.35 7.33
C TRP A 118 -7.26 -3.01 6.65
N GLY A 119 -6.82 -3.03 5.39
CA GLY A 119 -6.46 -1.83 4.63
C GLY A 119 -7.58 -1.26 3.77
N PHE A 120 -8.48 -2.09 3.25
CA PHE A 120 -9.33 -1.69 2.13
C PHE A 120 -10.81 -2.07 2.30
N PHE A 121 -11.23 -2.69 3.41
CA PHE A 121 -12.65 -2.94 3.63
C PHE A 121 -13.46 -1.63 3.77
N SER A 122 -14.55 -1.53 3.02
CA SER A 122 -15.45 -0.37 3.03
C SER A 122 -16.92 -0.78 3.07
N THR A 123 -17.70 -0.06 3.86
CA THR A 123 -19.17 -0.06 3.85
C THR A 123 -19.74 1.09 2.99
N GLY A 124 -18.89 2.03 2.54
CA GLY A 124 -19.29 3.20 1.77
C GLY A 124 -20.00 4.29 2.60
N ASP A 125 -19.89 4.22 3.92
CA ASP A 125 -20.48 5.15 4.88
C ASP A 125 -19.51 5.39 6.06
N GLU A 126 -19.95 6.16 7.05
CA GLU A 126 -19.13 6.59 8.20
C GLU A 126 -18.60 5.44 9.07
N HIS A 127 -19.14 4.23 8.94
CA HIS A 127 -18.73 3.09 9.78
C HIS A 127 -17.43 2.44 9.28
N SER A 128 -17.19 2.44 7.97
CA SER A 128 -15.93 2.05 7.34
C SER A 128 -15.83 2.68 5.96
N GLN A 129 -15.18 3.83 5.86
CA GLN A 129 -15.07 4.56 4.59
C GLN A 129 -14.19 3.82 3.57
N GLY A 130 -13.21 3.03 4.05
CA GLY A 130 -12.26 2.31 3.20
C GLY A 130 -10.93 3.04 3.07
N ASN A 131 -10.09 2.56 2.15
CA ASN A 131 -8.81 3.17 1.79
C ASN A 131 -7.81 3.40 2.94
N TRP A 132 -7.95 2.70 4.07
CA TRP A 132 -7.03 2.79 5.21
C TRP A 132 -5.58 2.55 4.82
N GLY A 133 -5.30 1.62 3.90
CA GLY A 133 -3.95 1.40 3.37
C GLY A 133 -3.38 2.62 2.63
N HIS A 134 -4.19 3.36 1.88
CA HIS A 134 -3.74 4.61 1.27
C HIS A 134 -3.58 5.74 2.29
N LEU A 135 -4.44 5.79 3.32
CA LEU A 135 -4.28 6.75 4.42
C LEU A 135 -2.99 6.49 5.20
N ASP A 136 -2.58 5.22 5.36
CA ASP A 136 -1.27 4.87 5.92
C ASP A 136 -0.12 5.39 5.05
N GLN A 137 -0.26 5.32 3.72
CA GLN A 137 0.72 5.90 2.78
C GLN A 137 0.80 7.43 2.91
N VAL A 138 -0.34 8.12 3.07
CA VAL A 138 -0.38 9.56 3.35
C VAL A 138 0.32 9.87 4.68
N ALA A 139 0.06 9.09 5.73
CA ALA A 139 0.73 9.24 7.02
C ALA A 139 2.25 9.04 6.92
N ALA A 140 2.70 8.06 6.15
CA ALA A 140 4.12 7.84 5.88
C ALA A 140 4.75 9.03 5.13
N LEU A 141 4.05 9.65 4.19
CA LEU A 141 4.53 10.85 3.50
C LEU A 141 4.61 12.07 4.42
N HIS A 142 3.65 12.26 5.32
CA HIS A 142 3.75 13.27 6.38
C HIS A 142 4.96 13.01 7.29
N TRP A 143 5.22 11.75 7.64
CA TRP A 143 6.40 11.37 8.39
C TRP A 143 7.68 11.74 7.64
N VAL A 144 7.76 11.45 6.34
CA VAL A 144 8.90 11.83 5.48
C VAL A 144 9.09 13.34 5.51
N GLN A 145 8.03 14.12 5.27
CA GLN A 145 8.09 15.59 5.30
C GLN A 145 8.64 16.14 6.63
N LYS A 146 8.22 15.56 7.76
CA LYS A 146 8.63 16.01 9.10
C LYS A 146 10.04 15.58 9.49
N ASN A 147 10.49 14.41 9.05
CA ASN A 147 11.64 13.73 9.65
C ASN A 147 12.83 13.53 8.71
N ILE A 148 12.64 13.47 7.38
CA ILE A 148 13.67 12.96 6.47
C ILE A 148 14.95 13.80 6.43
N ALA A 149 14.87 15.08 6.81
CA ALA A 149 16.04 15.96 6.96
C ALA A 149 17.07 15.42 7.96
N HIS A 150 16.65 14.72 9.02
CA HIS A 150 17.56 14.10 9.98
C HIS A 150 18.36 12.93 9.39
N PHE A 151 17.93 12.43 8.22
CA PHE A 151 18.54 11.33 7.49
C PHE A 151 19.29 11.80 6.23
N GLY A 152 19.49 13.12 6.08
CA GLY A 152 20.18 13.74 4.94
C GLY A 152 19.31 13.94 3.71
N GLY A 153 17.98 13.75 3.82
CA GLY A 153 17.04 13.95 2.73
C GLY A 153 16.44 15.36 2.70
N ASP A 154 16.08 15.82 1.51
CA ASP A 154 15.40 17.08 1.27
C ASP A 154 13.87 16.87 1.23
N PRO A 155 13.10 17.34 2.23
CA PRO A 155 11.63 17.24 2.19
C PRO A 155 11.01 18.03 1.02
N GLY A 156 11.72 19.02 0.47
CA GLY A 156 11.33 19.78 -0.73
C GLY A 156 11.63 19.08 -2.05
N SER A 157 12.21 17.87 -2.03
CA SER A 157 12.54 17.10 -3.23
C SER A 157 12.23 15.61 -3.06
N VAL A 158 10.95 15.32 -2.84
CA VAL A 158 10.42 13.96 -2.65
C VAL A 158 9.81 13.42 -3.95
N THR A 159 10.22 12.22 -4.35
CA THR A 159 9.63 11.45 -5.46
C THR A 159 8.94 10.22 -4.90
N ILE A 160 7.64 10.04 -5.17
CA ILE A 160 6.95 8.77 -4.88
C ILE A 160 7.05 7.84 -6.08
N PHE A 161 7.28 6.55 -5.85
CA PHE A 161 7.34 5.56 -6.92
C PHE A 161 6.85 4.19 -6.45
N GLY A 162 6.28 3.40 -7.36
CA GLY A 162 5.70 2.11 -7.02
C GLY A 162 5.34 1.26 -8.23
N GLU A 163 5.29 -0.06 -8.01
CA GLU A 163 4.96 -1.06 -9.03
C GLU A 163 3.61 -1.75 -8.75
N SER A 164 2.87 -2.08 -9.82
CA SER A 164 1.57 -2.76 -9.75
C SER A 164 0.58 -1.96 -8.86
N ALA A 165 0.08 -2.56 -7.78
CA ALA A 165 -0.76 -1.88 -6.79
C ALA A 165 -0.05 -0.69 -6.10
N GLY A 166 1.28 -0.68 -6.07
CA GLY A 166 2.09 0.46 -5.66
C GLY A 166 2.06 1.59 -6.68
N GLY A 167 2.05 1.28 -7.99
CA GLY A 167 1.85 2.25 -9.06
C GLY A 167 0.42 2.81 -9.07
N GLU A 168 -0.57 1.95 -8.83
CA GLU A 168 -1.95 2.40 -8.54
C GLU A 168 -1.96 3.38 -7.37
N SER A 169 -1.33 3.03 -6.25
CA SER A 169 -1.21 3.89 -5.07
C SER A 169 -0.56 5.23 -5.39
N VAL A 170 0.54 5.26 -6.16
CA VAL A 170 1.16 6.52 -6.62
C VAL A 170 0.15 7.37 -7.39
N SER A 171 -0.57 6.78 -8.34
CA SER A 171 -1.60 7.48 -9.10
C SER A 171 -2.75 7.98 -8.22
N VAL A 172 -3.17 7.22 -7.21
CA VAL A 172 -4.21 7.61 -6.24
C VAL A 172 -3.74 8.82 -5.41
N LEU A 173 -2.49 8.82 -4.94
CA LEU A 173 -1.92 9.92 -4.17
C LEU A 173 -1.74 11.20 -5.01
N VAL A 174 -1.44 11.08 -6.31
CA VAL A 174 -1.46 12.22 -7.25
C VAL A 174 -2.85 12.86 -7.33
N LEU A 175 -3.90 12.04 -7.38
CA LEU A 175 -5.29 12.49 -7.47
C LEU A 175 -5.88 12.95 -6.13
N SER A 176 -5.27 12.55 -5.01
CA SER A 176 -5.80 12.85 -3.68
C SER A 176 -5.44 14.26 -3.19
N PRO A 177 -6.42 15.05 -2.72
CA PRO A 177 -6.13 16.34 -2.08
C PRO A 177 -5.35 16.16 -0.77
N LEU A 178 -5.46 14.99 -0.10
CA LEU A 178 -4.77 14.73 1.17
C LEU A 178 -3.26 14.62 1.03
N ALA A 179 -2.76 14.24 -0.15
CA ALA A 179 -1.33 14.10 -0.40
C ALA A 179 -0.70 15.37 -0.99
N LYS A 180 -1.45 16.47 -1.07
CA LYS A 180 -1.00 17.73 -1.63
C LYS A 180 0.22 18.28 -0.89
N ASN A 181 1.24 18.65 -1.66
CA ASN A 181 2.53 19.16 -1.17
C ASN A 181 3.35 18.16 -0.34
N LEU A 182 3.01 16.87 -0.31
CA LEU A 182 3.81 15.85 0.38
C LEU A 182 4.90 15.22 -0.50
N PHE A 183 4.78 15.39 -1.82
CA PHE A 183 5.75 14.96 -2.81
C PHE A 183 5.79 15.92 -3.99
N HIS A 184 6.82 15.78 -4.82
CA HIS A 184 7.20 16.74 -5.85
C HIS A 184 7.35 16.09 -7.22
N ARG A 185 7.44 14.75 -7.29
CA ARG A 185 7.53 13.94 -8.51
C ARG A 185 6.87 12.58 -8.26
N ALA A 186 6.39 11.94 -9.32
CA ALA A 186 5.75 10.63 -9.25
C ALA A 186 6.25 9.68 -10.35
N ILE A 187 6.29 8.38 -10.06
CA ILE A 187 6.59 7.31 -11.03
C ILE A 187 5.66 6.12 -10.78
N SER A 188 4.89 5.74 -11.79
CA SER A 188 4.01 4.57 -11.74
C SER A 188 4.46 3.50 -12.72
N GLU A 189 4.75 2.31 -12.19
CA GLU A 189 5.25 1.17 -12.93
C GLU A 189 4.15 0.10 -13.00
N SER A 190 3.62 -0.16 -14.20
CA SER A 190 2.66 -1.27 -14.45
C SER A 190 1.36 -1.21 -13.62
N GLY A 191 0.92 -0.01 -13.21
CA GLY A 191 -0.34 0.19 -12.50
C GLY A 191 -0.69 1.66 -12.32
N VAL A 192 -1.96 2.03 -12.52
CA VAL A 192 -2.51 3.38 -12.30
C VAL A 192 -3.96 3.30 -11.85
N ALA A 193 -4.49 4.38 -11.25
CA ALA A 193 -5.89 4.45 -10.79
C ALA A 193 -6.92 4.29 -11.92
N PHE A 194 -6.51 4.48 -13.18
CA PHE A 194 -7.34 4.33 -14.37
C PHE A 194 -7.43 2.88 -14.90
N THR A 195 -6.73 1.94 -14.29
CA THR A 195 -6.84 0.53 -14.65
C THR A 195 -8.21 0.00 -14.25
N ALA A 196 -8.95 -0.53 -15.23
CA ALA A 196 -10.35 -0.92 -15.06
C ALA A 196 -10.56 -1.88 -13.88
N GLY A 197 -11.44 -1.50 -12.97
CA GLY A 197 -11.84 -2.31 -11.81
C GLY A 197 -10.98 -2.16 -10.56
N LEU A 198 -9.85 -1.44 -10.63
CA LEU A 198 -9.01 -1.15 -9.45
C LEU A 198 -9.61 -0.06 -8.56
N VAL A 199 -10.20 0.97 -9.17
CA VAL A 199 -11.00 1.99 -8.46
C VAL A 199 -12.48 1.76 -8.71
N GLN A 200 -13.29 1.74 -7.65
CA GLN A 200 -14.74 1.52 -7.73
C GLN A 200 -15.52 2.51 -6.84
N LYS A 201 -16.79 2.75 -7.18
CA LYS A 201 -17.69 3.59 -6.35
C LYS A 201 -18.13 2.90 -5.07
N ASP A 202 -18.27 1.59 -5.10
CA ASP A 202 -18.61 0.79 -3.92
C ASP A 202 -18.01 -0.62 -4.03
N MET A 203 -18.01 -1.35 -2.93
CA MET A 203 -17.57 -2.75 -2.88
C MET A 203 -18.63 -3.69 -2.31
N LYS A 204 -19.92 -3.43 -2.61
CA LYS A 204 -21.05 -4.14 -1.99
C LYS A 204 -20.98 -5.66 -2.13
N ALA A 205 -20.49 -6.16 -3.27
CA ALA A 205 -20.34 -7.60 -3.52
C ALA A 205 -19.28 -8.22 -2.58
N ALA A 206 -18.11 -7.61 -2.48
CA ALA A 206 -17.04 -8.04 -1.59
C ALA A 206 -17.47 -7.94 -0.12
N MET A 207 -18.10 -6.84 0.27
CA MET A 207 -18.63 -6.63 1.63
C MET A 207 -19.61 -7.73 2.04
N LYS A 208 -20.59 -8.07 1.18
CA LYS A 208 -21.54 -9.17 1.45
C LYS A 208 -20.83 -10.52 1.60
N LYS A 209 -19.85 -10.81 0.73
CA LYS A 209 -19.07 -12.05 0.77
C LYS A 209 -18.26 -12.14 2.08
N ILE A 210 -17.58 -11.06 2.47
CA ILE A 210 -16.83 -10.97 3.74
C ILE A 210 -17.76 -11.20 4.93
N ALA A 211 -18.93 -10.56 4.96
CA ALA A 211 -19.88 -10.75 6.05
C ALA A 211 -20.31 -12.21 6.20
N VAL A 212 -20.64 -12.89 5.09
CA VAL A 212 -21.01 -14.32 5.09
C VAL A 212 -19.85 -15.18 5.59
N LEU A 213 -18.64 -14.96 5.06
CA LEU A 213 -17.45 -15.74 5.44
C LEU A 213 -17.03 -15.53 6.91
N ALA A 214 -17.23 -14.32 7.44
CA ALA A 214 -16.95 -13.97 8.83
C ALA A 214 -18.04 -14.45 9.81
N GLY A 215 -19.18 -14.93 9.30
CA GLY A 215 -20.35 -15.23 10.13
C GLY A 215 -21.02 -13.98 10.72
N CYS A 216 -20.81 -12.82 10.09
CA CYS A 216 -21.36 -11.53 10.53
C CYS A 216 -22.70 -11.22 9.85
N LYS A 217 -23.63 -10.68 10.63
CA LYS A 217 -24.95 -10.27 10.11
C LYS A 217 -24.82 -8.93 9.36
N THR A 218 -25.45 -8.82 8.19
CA THR A 218 -25.49 -7.59 7.38
C THR A 218 -26.76 -6.77 7.61
N ILE A 219 -27.18 -6.59 8.88
CA ILE A 219 -28.41 -5.85 9.20
C ILE A 219 -28.21 -4.36 8.92
N THR A 220 -27.10 -3.79 9.39
CA THR A 220 -26.63 -2.44 9.07
C THR A 220 -25.11 -2.45 8.96
N SER A 221 -24.52 -1.42 8.34
CA SER A 221 -23.07 -1.23 8.26
C SER A 221 -22.43 -1.18 9.65
N ALA A 222 -23.05 -0.48 10.61
CA ALA A 222 -22.60 -0.43 12.00
C ALA A 222 -22.51 -1.83 12.64
N VAL A 223 -23.55 -2.66 12.48
CA VAL A 223 -23.58 -4.02 13.03
C VAL A 223 -22.52 -4.91 12.39
N LEU A 224 -22.32 -4.78 11.07
CA LEU A 224 -21.30 -5.53 10.35
C LEU A 224 -19.89 -5.15 10.83
N VAL A 225 -19.56 -3.85 10.86
CA VAL A 225 -18.25 -3.36 11.29
C VAL A 225 -17.99 -3.73 12.76
N HIS A 226 -18.99 -3.59 13.62
CA HIS A 226 -18.87 -4.02 15.02
C HIS A 226 -18.55 -5.52 15.12
N CYS A 227 -19.24 -6.37 14.36
CA CYS A 227 -18.95 -7.81 14.33
C CYS A 227 -17.53 -8.12 13.84
N LEU A 228 -17.08 -7.46 12.76
CA LEU A 228 -15.72 -7.66 12.23
C LEU A 228 -14.64 -7.22 13.22
N ARG A 229 -14.85 -6.14 13.97
CA ARG A 229 -13.90 -5.68 15.02
C ARG A 229 -13.83 -6.60 16.24
N GLN A 230 -14.79 -7.51 16.42
CA GLN A 230 -14.74 -8.52 17.47
C GLN A 230 -14.03 -9.81 17.01
N LYS A 231 -13.62 -9.89 15.74
CA LYS A 231 -12.85 -11.01 15.22
C LYS A 231 -11.39 -10.88 15.60
N THR A 232 -10.78 -12.01 15.89
CA THR A 232 -9.32 -12.12 16.01
C THR A 232 -8.63 -11.93 14.66
N GLU A 233 -7.35 -11.58 14.67
CA GLU A 233 -6.52 -11.49 13.47
C GLU A 233 -6.58 -12.79 12.64
N ASP A 234 -6.48 -13.95 13.30
CA ASP A 234 -6.56 -15.27 12.68
C ASP A 234 -7.93 -15.52 12.01
N GLU A 235 -9.04 -15.14 12.65
CA GLU A 235 -10.38 -15.26 12.05
C GLU A 235 -10.52 -14.38 10.79
N LEU A 236 -9.99 -13.15 10.82
CA LEU A 236 -10.00 -12.26 9.65
C LEU A 236 -9.06 -12.74 8.53
N LEU A 237 -7.93 -13.35 8.90
CA LEU A 237 -7.04 -14.01 7.96
C LEU A 237 -7.72 -15.18 7.26
N GLU A 238 -8.44 -16.02 8.01
CA GLU A 238 -9.24 -17.11 7.41
C GLU A 238 -10.26 -16.58 6.41
N VAL A 239 -10.94 -15.46 6.72
CA VAL A 239 -11.87 -14.81 5.78
C VAL A 239 -11.13 -14.35 4.53
N SER A 240 -9.96 -13.72 4.69
CA SER A 240 -9.12 -13.26 3.59
C SER A 240 -8.65 -14.41 2.70
N LEU A 241 -8.29 -15.56 3.27
CA LEU A 241 -7.92 -16.76 2.52
C LEU A 241 -9.13 -17.32 1.73
N LYS A 242 -10.31 -17.38 2.36
CA LYS A 242 -11.57 -17.84 1.72
C LYS A 242 -12.07 -16.88 0.65
N MET A 243 -11.65 -15.62 0.66
CA MET A 243 -11.94 -14.69 -0.44
C MET A 243 -11.30 -15.14 -1.75
N ASN A 244 -10.15 -15.84 -1.70
CA ASN A 244 -9.44 -16.38 -2.86
C ASN A 244 -8.99 -15.32 -3.88
N PHE A 245 -8.30 -14.27 -3.39
CA PHE A 245 -7.80 -13.14 -4.20
C PHE A 245 -6.86 -13.56 -5.36
N PHE A 246 -6.29 -14.76 -5.32
CA PHE A 246 -5.32 -15.29 -6.29
C PHE A 246 -5.81 -16.53 -7.04
N GLY A 247 -7.10 -16.83 -6.98
CA GLY A 247 -7.69 -17.95 -7.70
C GLY A 247 -7.57 -17.85 -9.23
N PRO A 248 -7.83 -18.94 -9.96
CA PRO A 248 -7.78 -18.97 -11.43
C PRO A 248 -8.71 -17.93 -12.08
N ASP A 249 -9.82 -17.58 -11.42
CA ASP A 249 -10.77 -16.56 -11.88
C ASP A 249 -10.22 -15.12 -11.76
N SER A 250 -9.14 -14.90 -11.01
CA SER A 250 -8.53 -13.58 -10.82
C SER A 250 -7.92 -12.98 -12.10
N PHE A 251 -7.68 -13.80 -13.12
CA PHE A 251 -7.15 -13.39 -14.43
C PHE A 251 -8.13 -13.65 -15.59
N SER A 252 -9.35 -14.13 -15.31
CA SER A 252 -10.34 -14.43 -16.34
C SER A 252 -11.03 -13.16 -16.85
N ASP A 253 -11.10 -13.03 -18.18
CA ASP A 253 -11.69 -11.89 -18.91
C ASP A 253 -13.20 -12.08 -19.22
N THR A 254 -13.83 -13.11 -18.63
CA THR A 254 -15.26 -13.40 -18.86
C THR A 254 -16.16 -12.48 -18.04
N LYS A 255 -17.32 -12.12 -18.61
CA LYS A 255 -18.34 -11.19 -18.05
C LYS A 255 -18.93 -11.57 -16.68
N GLU A 256 -18.47 -12.65 -16.03
CA GLU A 256 -18.78 -12.98 -14.63
C GLU A 256 -17.98 -12.16 -13.60
N VAL A 257 -17.45 -11.01 -14.04
CA VAL A 257 -16.72 -9.97 -13.28
C VAL A 257 -17.42 -9.53 -11.99
N LYS A 258 -18.73 -9.74 -11.84
CA LYS A 258 -19.51 -9.33 -10.65
C LYS A 258 -19.15 -10.08 -9.35
N ASN A 259 -18.41 -11.19 -9.43
CA ASN A 259 -18.01 -11.98 -8.26
C ASN A 259 -16.51 -11.96 -7.96
N ARG A 260 -15.73 -11.06 -8.59
CA ARG A 260 -14.30 -10.94 -8.27
C ARG A 260 -14.13 -10.61 -6.78
N ALA A 261 -13.43 -11.48 -6.08
CA ALA A 261 -12.91 -11.20 -4.76
C ALA A 261 -11.72 -10.26 -4.93
N PHE A 262 -12.00 -8.98 -5.04
CA PHE A 262 -11.00 -7.92 -5.03
C PHE A 262 -11.46 -6.87 -4.02
N LEU A 263 -10.51 -6.27 -3.32
CA LEU A 263 -10.75 -5.13 -2.45
C LEU A 263 -10.21 -3.90 -3.17
N PRO A 264 -11.07 -3.20 -3.93
CA PRO A 264 -10.63 -2.06 -4.72
C PRO A 264 -10.35 -0.85 -3.84
N THR A 265 -9.61 0.09 -4.40
CA THR A 265 -9.65 1.49 -3.98
C THR A 265 -11.08 2.01 -4.18
N VAL A 266 -11.66 2.69 -3.19
CA VAL A 266 -13.02 3.21 -3.27
C VAL A 266 -13.06 4.73 -3.39
N VAL A 267 -14.07 5.26 -4.07
CA VAL A 267 -14.38 6.70 -4.01
C VAL A 267 -15.11 6.96 -2.69
N ASP A 268 -14.40 7.54 -1.72
CA ASP A 268 -14.86 7.70 -0.33
C ASP A 268 -15.27 9.14 0.02
N GLY A 269 -15.03 10.11 -0.88
CA GLY A 269 -15.30 11.52 -0.62
C GLY A 269 -14.25 12.19 0.29
N VAL A 270 -13.17 11.50 0.64
CA VAL A 270 -12.12 11.96 1.55
C VAL A 270 -10.74 11.83 0.91
N LEU A 271 -10.28 10.60 0.65
CA LEU A 271 -9.05 10.35 -0.11
C LEU A 271 -9.27 10.63 -1.60
N LEU A 272 -10.35 10.10 -2.16
CA LEU A 272 -10.78 10.34 -3.54
C LEU A 272 -12.17 10.94 -3.53
N LEU A 273 -12.26 12.20 -3.96
CA LEU A 273 -13.52 12.94 -3.97
C LEU A 273 -14.49 12.45 -5.06
N LYS A 274 -13.95 11.96 -6.16
CA LYS A 274 -14.67 11.49 -7.36
C LYS A 274 -13.92 10.35 -8.01
N MET A 275 -14.49 9.80 -9.09
CA MET A 275 -13.77 8.85 -9.93
C MET A 275 -12.52 9.50 -10.54
N PRO A 276 -11.42 8.74 -10.73
CA PRO A 276 -10.19 9.25 -11.33
C PRO A 276 -10.39 9.99 -12.66
N GLU A 277 -11.30 9.52 -13.52
CA GLU A 277 -11.60 10.14 -14.81
C GLU A 277 -12.22 11.53 -14.66
N GLU A 278 -13.06 11.72 -13.63
CA GLU A 278 -13.69 13.00 -13.33
C GLU A 278 -12.65 13.99 -12.79
N ILE A 279 -11.79 13.56 -11.87
CA ILE A 279 -10.69 14.39 -11.31
C ILE A 279 -9.74 14.82 -12.43
N LEU A 280 -9.38 13.90 -13.33
CA LEU A 280 -8.48 14.19 -14.45
C LEU A 280 -9.11 15.20 -15.43
N ALA A 281 -10.41 15.06 -15.74
CA ALA A 281 -11.12 15.97 -16.62
C ALA A 281 -11.22 17.39 -16.04
N GLU A 282 -11.35 17.50 -14.72
CA GLU A 282 -11.42 18.77 -13.98
C GLU A 282 -10.05 19.42 -13.78
N GLN A 283 -8.96 18.67 -13.91
CA GLN A 283 -7.58 19.12 -13.64
C GLN A 283 -7.36 19.62 -12.21
N ASP A 284 -8.19 19.19 -11.26
CA ASP A 284 -8.10 19.57 -9.84
C ASP A 284 -7.36 18.49 -9.02
N PHE A 285 -6.06 18.37 -9.26
CA PHE A 285 -5.18 17.43 -8.58
C PHE A 285 -3.75 17.96 -8.44
N ASN A 286 -2.87 17.20 -7.78
CA ASN A 286 -1.48 17.60 -7.58
C ASN A 286 -0.67 17.47 -8.86
N THR A 287 -0.51 18.57 -9.59
CA THR A 287 0.31 18.59 -10.81
C THR A 287 1.79 18.54 -10.49
N VAL A 288 2.40 17.37 -10.68
CA VAL A 288 3.84 17.13 -10.55
C VAL A 288 4.40 16.46 -11.81
N PRO A 289 5.71 16.55 -12.10
CA PRO A 289 6.35 15.69 -13.09
C PRO A 289 6.04 14.22 -12.81
N TYR A 290 5.51 13.52 -13.81
CA TYR A 290 5.00 12.16 -13.67
C TYR A 290 5.55 11.26 -14.78
N ILE A 291 6.15 10.13 -14.40
CA ILE A 291 6.57 9.07 -15.31
C ILE A 291 5.59 7.90 -15.16
N VAL A 292 5.13 7.35 -16.28
CA VAL A 292 4.28 6.15 -16.31
C VAL A 292 4.85 5.17 -17.32
N GLY A 293 4.95 3.89 -16.94
CA GLY A 293 5.47 2.84 -17.79
C GLY A 293 4.73 1.52 -17.62
N ILE A 294 4.82 0.66 -18.64
CA ILE A 294 4.32 -0.71 -18.64
C ILE A 294 5.36 -1.64 -19.27
N ASN A 295 5.33 -2.90 -18.89
CA ASN A 295 6.12 -3.94 -19.51
C ASN A 295 5.47 -4.42 -20.83
N LYS A 296 6.30 -4.86 -21.79
CA LYS A 296 5.82 -5.40 -23.07
C LYS A 296 4.89 -6.61 -22.90
N GLN A 297 5.14 -7.42 -21.88
CA GLN A 297 4.40 -8.66 -21.59
C GLN A 297 3.97 -8.67 -20.11
N GLU A 298 3.02 -7.80 -19.78
CA GLU A 298 2.42 -7.80 -18.44
C GLU A 298 1.92 -9.20 -18.06
N PHE A 299 2.18 -9.58 -16.81
CA PHE A 299 1.87 -10.92 -16.27
C PHE A 299 2.52 -12.12 -16.99
N GLY A 300 3.42 -11.90 -17.96
CA GLY A 300 4.10 -12.99 -18.67
C GLY A 300 4.91 -13.92 -17.76
N TRP A 301 5.39 -13.40 -16.62
CA TRP A 301 6.13 -14.14 -15.60
C TRP A 301 5.30 -15.24 -14.90
N ILE A 302 3.96 -15.19 -14.98
CA ILE A 302 3.03 -16.16 -14.38
C ILE A 302 2.80 -17.36 -15.32
N ILE A 303 3.10 -17.25 -16.62
CA ILE A 303 2.85 -18.31 -17.60
C ILE A 303 3.52 -19.66 -17.21
N PRO A 304 4.78 -19.71 -16.73
CA PRO A 304 5.40 -20.96 -16.31
C PRO A 304 4.71 -21.64 -15.11
N THR A 305 3.99 -20.88 -14.26
CA THR A 305 3.34 -21.42 -13.06
C THR A 305 1.94 -21.97 -13.31
N VAL A 306 1.30 -21.58 -14.41
CA VAL A 306 -0.07 -22.02 -14.79
C VAL A 306 -0.04 -23.28 -15.66
N ARG A 307 1.10 -23.61 -16.28
CA ARG A 307 1.30 -24.87 -17.01
C ARG A 307 1.78 -25.98 -16.06
N LYS A 308 0.87 -26.56 -15.29
CA LYS A 308 1.03 -27.89 -14.68
C LYS A 308 -0.17 -28.75 -15.03
#